data_AF-A0A2E6C840-F1
#
_entry.id   AF-A0A2E6C840-F1
#
_cell.length_a   1.000
_cell.length_b   1.000
_cell.length_c   1.000
_cell.angle_alpha   90.00
_cell.angle_beta   90.00
_cell.angle_gamma   90.00
#
_symmetry.space_group_name_H-M   'P 1'
#
loop_
_entity.id
_entity.type
_entity.pdbx_description
1 polymer ?
#
loop_
_entity_poly.entity_id
_entity_poly.type
_entity_poly.pdbx_seq_one_letter_code
_entity_poly.pdbx_strand_id
1 'polypeptide(L)'
;MKPVPREAFTKVSGFEAKKHAIRQTTDGLWQLTLTVHEFGAADWLVFAPMGTPLAIGLKALDYDNPEQSTNEDPRKKYIQRSVMMCKNEKFQKYLEERASEEGFYNWGMQDVEVETANALRTFLGISSRSELAHVERDDVRFQLDELVNEFKSWLAQTGNAG
;
A
#
# COMPACT_ATOMS: atom_id res chain seq x y z
N MET A 1 7.76 37.90 -12.36
CA MET A 1 7.09 36.82 -11.62
C MET A 1 7.35 35.52 -12.37
N LYS A 2 7.86 34.47 -11.71
CA LYS A 2 7.99 33.16 -12.35
C LYS A 2 6.60 32.50 -12.39
N PRO A 3 6.19 31.88 -13.50
CA PRO A 3 4.94 31.13 -13.54
C PRO A 3 5.01 29.93 -12.60
N VAL A 4 3.87 29.59 -11.99
CA VAL A 4 3.74 28.38 -11.17
C VAL A 4 4.03 27.16 -12.05
N PRO A 5 4.94 26.25 -11.66
CA PRO A 5 5.27 25.09 -12.47
C PRO A 5 4.05 24.18 -12.63
N ARG A 6 3.90 23.58 -13.82
CA ARG A 6 2.79 22.67 -14.11
C ARG A 6 2.69 21.51 -13.11
N GLU A 7 3.83 21.06 -12.59
CA GLU A 7 3.89 19.98 -11.61
C GLU A 7 3.11 20.28 -10.33
N ALA A 8 3.04 21.56 -9.92
CA ALA A 8 2.28 22.02 -8.75
C ALA A 8 0.77 21.73 -8.84
N PHE A 9 0.24 21.57 -10.05
CA PHE A 9 -1.18 21.26 -10.28
C PHE A 9 -1.45 19.76 -10.45
N THR A 10 -0.41 18.96 -10.66
CA THR A 10 -0.54 17.51 -10.97
C THR A 10 -0.04 16.61 -9.85
N LYS A 11 0.85 17.12 -8.98
CA LYS A 11 1.50 16.34 -7.92
C LYS A 11 1.30 17.04 -6.58
N VAL A 12 1.09 16.24 -5.54
CA VAL A 12 1.06 16.75 -4.16
C VAL A 12 2.49 17.05 -3.72
N SER A 13 2.72 18.30 -3.29
CA SER A 13 3.99 18.73 -2.70
C SER A 13 3.82 18.79 -1.19
N GLY A 14 4.76 18.22 -0.44
CA GLY A 14 4.76 18.23 1.03
C GLY A 14 5.87 19.13 1.58
N PHE A 15 5.58 19.79 2.69
CA PHE A 15 6.56 20.48 3.53
C PHE A 15 6.12 20.42 4.98
N GLU A 16 7.09 20.51 5.89
CA GLU A 16 6.82 20.52 7.32
C GLU A 16 6.67 21.95 7.83
N ALA A 17 5.63 22.17 8.64
CA ALA A 17 5.32 23.49 9.16
C ALA A 17 4.85 23.42 10.61
N LYS A 18 5.23 24.44 11.39
CA LYS A 18 4.70 24.64 12.75
C LYS A 18 3.51 25.60 12.69
N LYS A 19 2.42 25.25 13.36
CA LYS A 19 1.32 26.18 13.61
C LYS A 19 1.84 27.35 14.43
N HIS A 20 1.93 28.52 13.82
CA HIS A 20 2.44 29.72 14.48
C HIS A 20 1.32 30.48 15.17
N ALA A 21 0.22 30.73 14.45
CA ALA A 21 -0.94 31.42 14.97
C ALA A 21 -2.21 30.99 14.24
N ILE A 22 -3.34 31.11 14.92
CA ILE A 22 -4.66 31.02 14.31
C ILE A 22 -5.51 32.16 14.86
N ARG A 23 -6.22 32.86 13.99
CA ARG A 23 -7.17 33.91 14.38
C ARG A 23 -8.39 33.89 13.48
N GLN A 24 -9.52 34.30 14.03
CA GLN A 24 -10.72 34.59 13.27
C GLN A 24 -10.79 36.10 13.03
N THR A 25 -11.08 36.50 11.79
CA THR A 25 -11.29 37.89 11.42
C THR A 25 -12.74 38.30 11.68
N THR A 26 -13.01 39.60 11.72
CA THR A 26 -14.35 40.16 12.04
C THR A 26 -15.43 39.80 11.02
N ASP A 27 -15.03 39.49 9.78
CA ASP A 27 -15.88 38.97 8.71
C ASP A 27 -16.09 37.44 8.79
N GLY A 28 -15.59 36.80 9.87
CA GLY A 28 -15.79 35.38 10.16
C GLY A 28 -14.80 34.43 9.50
N LEU A 29 -13.85 34.92 8.70
CA LEU A 29 -12.82 34.09 8.06
C LEU A 29 -11.77 33.60 9.06
N TRP A 30 -11.21 32.44 8.80
CA TRP A 30 -10.11 31.89 9.59
C TRP A 30 -8.78 32.14 8.90
N GLN A 31 -7.84 32.73 9.63
CA GLN A 31 -6.46 32.93 9.18
C GLN A 31 -5.53 32.00 9.98
N LEU A 32 -4.88 31.10 9.25
CA LEU A 32 -3.86 30.19 9.76
C LEU A 32 -2.47 30.68 9.32
N THR A 33 -1.61 30.97 10.29
CA THR A 33 -0.21 31.32 10.04
C THR A 33 0.67 30.12 10.36
N LEU A 34 1.46 29.69 9.39
CA LEU A 34 2.41 28.57 9.51
C LEU A 34 3.84 29.10 9.42
N THR A 35 4.72 28.61 10.29
CA THR A 35 6.17 28.81 10.15
C THR A 35 6.76 27.59 9.47
N VAL A 36 7.37 27.79 8.31
CA VAL A 36 8.00 26.75 7.50
C VAL A 36 9.51 26.95 7.57
N HIS A 37 10.25 25.89 7.88
CA HIS A 37 11.71 25.93 7.86
C HIS A 37 12.25 25.74 6.44
N GLU A 38 11.68 24.76 5.71
CA GLU A 38 12.06 24.45 4.34
C GLU A 38 10.82 24.00 3.55
N PHE A 39 10.64 24.53 2.33
CA PHE A 39 9.51 24.19 1.46
C PHE A 39 9.74 22.91 0.64
N GLY A 40 10.98 22.43 0.51
CA GLY A 40 11.31 21.19 -0.20
C GLY A 40 10.70 21.15 -1.61
N ALA A 41 9.86 20.15 -1.88
CA ALA A 41 9.16 19.97 -3.15
C ALA A 41 8.10 21.06 -3.46
N ALA A 42 7.76 21.91 -2.49
CA ALA A 42 6.83 23.02 -2.62
C ALA A 42 7.52 24.40 -2.73
N ASP A 43 8.79 24.45 -3.13
CA ASP A 43 9.58 25.68 -3.29
C ASP A 43 8.91 26.75 -4.16
N TRP A 44 8.12 26.33 -5.15
CA TRP A 44 7.33 27.18 -6.02
C TRP A 44 6.36 28.09 -5.27
N LEU A 45 5.93 27.72 -4.05
CA LEU A 45 5.03 28.51 -3.22
C LEU A 45 5.66 29.85 -2.83
N VAL A 46 6.99 29.92 -2.69
CA VAL A 46 7.73 31.16 -2.40
C VAL A 46 7.57 32.20 -3.50
N PHE A 47 7.37 31.74 -4.75
CA PHE A 47 7.26 32.60 -5.92
C PHE A 47 5.84 32.74 -6.46
N ALA A 48 4.88 31.99 -5.90
CA ALA A 48 3.49 32.03 -6.30
C ALA A 48 2.88 33.41 -6.01
N PRO A 49 1.99 33.93 -6.89
CA PRO A 49 1.28 35.16 -6.61
C PRO A 49 0.46 35.07 -5.32
N MET A 50 0.41 36.16 -4.56
CA MET A 50 -0.48 36.26 -3.41
C MET A 50 -1.94 36.08 -3.85
N GLY A 51 -2.72 35.31 -3.08
CA GLY A 51 -4.10 34.96 -3.43
C GLY A 51 -4.23 33.77 -4.38
N THR A 52 -3.14 33.09 -4.74
CA THR A 52 -3.22 31.81 -5.48
C THR A 52 -4.03 30.80 -4.67
N PRO A 53 -5.10 30.20 -5.22
CA PRO A 53 -5.89 29.19 -4.52
C PRO A 53 -5.10 27.89 -4.39
N LEU A 54 -5.13 27.29 -3.20
CA LEU A 54 -4.40 26.06 -2.86
C LEU A 54 -5.33 25.05 -2.22
N ALA A 55 -5.19 23.78 -2.59
CA ALA A 55 -5.73 22.66 -1.82
C ALA A 55 -4.67 22.19 -0.83
N ILE A 56 -4.97 22.22 0.47
CA ILE A 56 -4.01 21.90 1.54
C ILE A 56 -4.48 20.65 2.30
N GLY A 57 -3.64 19.62 2.31
CA GLY A 57 -3.77 18.49 3.25
C GLY A 57 -2.91 18.75 4.48
N LEU A 58 -3.46 18.51 5.67
CA LEU A 58 -2.75 18.67 6.95
C LEU A 58 -2.68 17.33 7.67
N LYS A 59 -1.49 16.98 8.15
CA LYS A 59 -1.24 15.81 8.99
C LYS A 59 -0.39 16.26 10.19
N ALA A 60 -0.81 15.89 11.40
CA ALA A 60 0.00 16.12 12.59
C ALA A 60 1.22 15.21 12.55
N LEU A 61 2.39 15.76 12.88
CA LEU A 61 3.62 14.98 13.00
C LEU A 61 3.83 14.64 14.47
N ASP A 62 3.97 13.35 14.76
CA ASP A 62 4.44 12.85 16.04
C ASP A 62 5.92 12.47 15.88
N TYR A 63 6.82 13.30 16.42
CA TYR A 63 8.25 13.04 16.37
C TYR A 63 8.70 11.99 17.38
N ASP A 64 7.91 11.77 18.43
CA ASP A 64 8.19 10.77 19.46
C ASP A 64 7.79 9.38 18.97
N ASN A 65 6.77 9.30 18.10
CA ASN A 65 6.35 8.08 17.41
C ASN A 65 6.26 8.33 15.89
N PRO A 66 7.37 8.32 15.14
CA PRO A 66 7.34 8.58 13.71
C PRO A 66 6.50 7.52 13.00
N GLU A 67 5.41 7.95 12.35
CA GLU A 67 4.62 7.06 11.51
C GLU A 67 5.48 6.54 10.36
N GLN A 68 5.51 5.21 10.18
CA GLN A 68 6.09 4.60 8.99
C GLN A 68 5.34 5.13 7.76
N SER A 69 6.06 5.73 6.82
CA SER A 69 5.50 6.45 5.68
C SER A 69 4.44 5.63 4.95
N THR A 70 3.18 6.08 4.98
CA THR A 70 2.04 5.50 4.26
C THR A 70 2.06 5.75 2.74
N ASN A 71 3.23 6.06 2.18
CA ASN A 71 3.49 6.01 0.73
C ASN A 71 3.78 4.56 0.26
N GLU A 72 3.34 3.56 1.03
CA GLU A 72 3.32 2.21 0.53
C GLU A 72 2.25 2.11 -0.55
N ASP A 73 2.74 1.96 -1.77
CA ASP A 73 1.94 1.52 -2.90
C ASP A 73 0.96 0.43 -2.43
N PRO A 74 -0.37 0.65 -2.52
CA PRO A 74 -1.35 -0.29 -2.01
C PRO A 74 -1.23 -1.68 -2.66
N ARG A 75 -0.46 -1.83 -3.74
CA ARG A 75 -0.17 -3.12 -4.36
C ARG A 75 0.92 -3.92 -3.63
N LYS A 76 1.82 -3.27 -2.89
CA LYS A 76 2.81 -3.94 -2.03
C LYS A 76 2.16 -4.82 -0.96
N LYS A 77 0.95 -4.47 -0.52
CA LYS A 77 0.15 -5.30 0.39
C LYS A 77 -0.08 -6.71 -0.14
N TYR A 78 -0.19 -6.89 -1.46
CA TYR A 78 -0.38 -8.22 -2.07
C TYR A 78 0.88 -9.06 -2.01
N ILE A 79 2.06 -8.45 -2.17
CA ILE A 79 3.34 -9.13 -1.96
C ILE A 79 3.41 -9.61 -0.52
N GLN A 80 3.21 -8.70 0.44
CA GLN A 80 3.29 -9.03 1.86
C GLN A 80 2.27 -10.12 2.23
N ARG A 81 1.02 -10.00 1.76
CA ARG A 81 -0.02 -11.00 1.98
C ARG A 81 0.39 -12.36 1.41
N SER A 82 0.90 -12.42 0.18
CA SER A 82 1.36 -13.69 -0.42
C SER A 82 2.48 -14.35 0.42
N VAL A 83 3.42 -13.55 0.96
CA VAL A 83 4.48 -14.05 1.85
C VAL A 83 3.89 -14.60 3.15
N MET A 84 2.97 -13.86 3.78
CA MET A 84 2.35 -14.30 5.03
C MET A 84 1.52 -15.58 4.85
N MET A 85 0.84 -15.74 3.71
CA MET A 85 0.10 -16.96 3.39
C MET A 85 1.06 -18.15 3.26
N CYS A 86 2.19 -18.01 2.57
CA CYS A 86 3.17 -19.10 2.44
C CYS A 86 3.77 -19.54 3.78
N LYS A 87 3.71 -18.70 4.82
CA LYS A 87 4.15 -19.02 6.19
C LYS A 87 3.08 -19.68 7.05
N ASN A 88 1.83 -19.70 6.59
CA ASN A 88 0.72 -20.26 7.34
C ASN A 88 0.59 -21.75 7.07
N GLU A 89 0.90 -22.60 8.07
CA GLU A 89 0.86 -24.07 7.96
C GLU A 89 -0.46 -24.61 7.41
N LYS A 90 -1.60 -24.02 7.79
CA LYS A 90 -2.91 -24.46 7.28
C LYS A 90 -3.07 -24.13 5.80
N PHE A 91 -2.54 -23.00 5.36
CA PHE A 91 -2.55 -22.63 3.95
C PHE A 91 -1.59 -23.50 3.14
N GLN A 92 -0.42 -23.83 3.70
CA GLN A 92 0.53 -24.77 3.07
C GLN A 92 -0.16 -26.10 2.80
N LYS A 93 -0.83 -26.67 3.82
CA LYS A 93 -1.58 -27.92 3.69
C LYS A 93 -2.72 -27.83 2.67
N TYR A 94 -3.52 -26.77 2.73
CA TYR A 94 -4.60 -26.54 1.77
C TYR A 94 -4.09 -26.48 0.32
N LEU A 95 -3.00 -25.75 0.09
CA LEU A 95 -2.45 -25.59 -1.26
C LEU A 95 -1.80 -26.89 -1.76
N GLU A 96 -1.21 -27.69 -0.87
CA GLU A 96 -0.67 -29.02 -1.16
C GLU A 96 -1.77 -30.01 -1.56
N GLU A 97 -2.85 -30.10 -0.76
CA GLU A 97 -4.01 -30.94 -1.07
C GLU A 97 -4.59 -30.57 -2.43
N ARG A 98 -4.82 -29.28 -2.66
CA ARG A 98 -5.37 -28.78 -3.93
C ARG A 98 -4.44 -29.07 -5.11
N ALA A 99 -3.14 -28.84 -4.97
CA ALA A 99 -2.20 -29.10 -6.06
C ALA A 99 -2.11 -30.58 -6.41
N SER A 100 -2.24 -31.47 -5.42
CA SER A 100 -2.31 -32.91 -5.63
C SER A 100 -3.59 -33.30 -6.37
N GLU A 101 -4.74 -32.73 -5.99
CA GLU A 101 -6.05 -32.99 -6.61
C GLU A 101 -6.13 -32.47 -8.06
N GLU A 102 -5.66 -31.24 -8.30
CA GLU A 102 -5.73 -30.59 -9.61
C GLU A 102 -4.51 -30.88 -10.50
N GLY A 103 -3.43 -31.41 -9.93
CA GLY A 103 -2.21 -31.78 -10.65
C GLY A 103 -1.41 -30.59 -11.21
N PHE A 104 -1.57 -29.38 -10.65
CA PHE A 104 -0.90 -28.18 -11.19
C PHE A 104 0.53 -27.98 -10.67
N TYR A 105 0.92 -28.64 -9.57
CA TYR A 105 2.26 -28.49 -9.00
C TYR A 105 2.73 -29.78 -8.32
N ASN A 106 4.00 -30.13 -8.53
CA ASN A 106 4.64 -31.30 -7.93
C ASN A 106 5.46 -30.87 -6.71
N TRP A 107 5.01 -31.28 -5.52
CA TRP A 107 5.71 -30.97 -4.27
C TRP A 107 7.08 -31.66 -4.19
N GLY A 108 8.12 -30.87 -3.93
CA GLY A 108 9.48 -31.36 -3.72
C GLY A 108 9.79 -31.73 -2.27
N MET A 109 11.05 -32.09 -2.02
CA MET A 109 11.60 -32.33 -0.66
C MET A 109 12.24 -31.07 -0.04
N GLN A 110 11.98 -29.89 -0.58
CA GLN A 110 12.54 -28.65 -0.03
C GLN A 110 11.77 -28.19 1.21
N ASP A 111 12.18 -27.04 1.74
CA ASP A 111 11.45 -26.34 2.79
C ASP A 111 10.00 -26.06 2.36
N VAL A 112 9.04 -26.33 3.26
CA VAL A 112 7.60 -26.25 2.97
C VAL A 112 7.17 -24.83 2.59
N GLU A 113 7.77 -23.78 3.16
CA GLU A 113 7.49 -22.39 2.77
C GLU A 113 7.95 -22.12 1.33
N VAL A 114 9.10 -22.68 0.95
CA VAL A 114 9.66 -22.55 -0.41
C VAL A 114 8.79 -23.28 -1.42
N GLU A 115 8.40 -24.53 -1.14
CA GLU A 115 7.49 -25.29 -2.00
C GLU A 115 6.13 -24.60 -2.14
N THR A 116 5.59 -24.07 -1.05
CA THR A 116 4.32 -23.32 -1.06
C THR A 116 4.44 -22.03 -1.89
N ALA A 117 5.56 -21.33 -1.81
CA ALA A 117 5.81 -20.15 -2.64
C ALA A 117 5.94 -20.51 -4.13
N ASN A 118 6.51 -21.66 -4.46
CA ASN A 118 6.61 -22.16 -5.83
C ASN A 118 5.24 -22.59 -6.38
N ALA A 119 4.48 -23.34 -5.58
CA ALA A 119 3.12 -23.75 -5.90
C ALA A 119 2.22 -22.53 -6.13
N LEU A 120 2.28 -21.53 -5.25
CA LEU A 120 1.52 -20.28 -5.39
C LEU A 120 1.89 -19.52 -6.66
N ARG A 121 3.18 -19.43 -7.00
CA ARG A 121 3.63 -18.78 -8.25
C ARG A 121 3.13 -19.52 -9.49
N THR A 122 3.14 -20.85 -9.45
CA THR A 122 2.65 -21.71 -10.53
C THR A 122 1.14 -21.52 -10.71
N PHE A 123 0.38 -21.56 -9.61
CA PHE A 123 -1.07 -21.32 -9.62
C PHE A 123 -1.42 -19.94 -10.21
N LEU A 124 -0.71 -18.89 -9.80
CA LEU A 124 -0.93 -17.52 -10.25
C LEU A 124 -0.35 -17.20 -11.64
N GLY A 125 0.38 -18.14 -12.26
CA GLY A 125 1.06 -17.90 -13.53
C GLY A 125 2.08 -16.76 -13.50
N ILE A 126 2.81 -16.59 -12.38
CA ILE A 126 3.79 -15.51 -12.20
C ILE A 126 5.19 -16.08 -11.99
N SER A 127 6.21 -15.39 -12.50
CA SER A 127 7.61 -15.78 -12.30
C SER A 127 8.11 -15.36 -10.92
N SER A 128 7.61 -14.22 -10.42
CA SER A 128 7.98 -13.64 -9.13
C SER A 128 6.79 -13.01 -8.42
N ARG A 129 6.74 -13.14 -7.09
CA ARG A 129 5.76 -12.43 -6.24
C ARG A 129 5.83 -10.91 -6.41
N SER A 130 6.96 -10.36 -6.85
CA SER A 130 7.09 -8.93 -7.15
C SER A 130 6.14 -8.46 -8.26
N GLU A 131 5.70 -9.35 -9.15
CA GLU A 131 4.74 -9.03 -10.21
C GLU A 131 3.37 -8.61 -9.65
N LEU A 132 3.04 -8.98 -8.41
CA LEU A 132 1.81 -8.51 -7.73
C LEU A 132 1.79 -6.99 -7.52
N ALA A 133 2.95 -6.33 -7.52
CA ALA A 133 3.04 -4.87 -7.44
C ALA A 133 2.87 -4.15 -8.80
N HIS A 134 2.89 -4.88 -9.92
CA HIS A 134 2.80 -4.29 -11.25
C HIS A 134 1.39 -3.75 -11.53
N VAL A 135 1.26 -2.63 -12.25
CA VAL A 135 -0.06 -2.01 -12.52
C VAL A 135 -0.95 -2.97 -13.29
N GLU A 136 -0.38 -3.60 -14.32
CA GLU A 136 -1.07 -4.40 -15.33
C GLU A 136 -1.55 -5.78 -14.86
N ARG A 137 -1.28 -6.18 -13.61
CA ARG A 137 -1.56 -7.53 -13.08
C ARG A 137 -2.75 -7.58 -12.11
N ASP A 138 -3.83 -6.88 -12.43
CA ASP A 138 -5.08 -6.91 -11.63
C ASP A 138 -5.73 -8.30 -11.64
N ASP A 139 -5.63 -9.01 -12.77
CA ASP A 139 -6.07 -10.40 -12.95
C ASP A 139 -5.43 -11.35 -11.93
N VAL A 140 -4.12 -11.25 -11.74
CA VAL A 140 -3.37 -12.08 -10.78
C VAL A 140 -3.74 -11.74 -9.34
N ARG A 141 -3.95 -10.46 -9.04
CA ARG A 141 -4.40 -10.03 -7.70
C ARG A 141 -5.79 -10.57 -7.38
N PHE A 142 -6.68 -10.56 -8.36
CA PHE A 142 -8.01 -11.14 -8.26
C PHE A 142 -7.93 -12.64 -7.99
N GLN A 143 -7.11 -13.39 -8.75
CA GLN A 143 -6.88 -14.83 -8.51
C GLN A 143 -6.34 -15.11 -7.10
N LEU A 144 -5.41 -14.30 -6.60
CA LEU A 144 -4.92 -14.43 -5.23
C LEU A 144 -6.02 -14.18 -4.19
N ASP A 145 -6.90 -13.20 -4.43
CA ASP A 145 -8.03 -12.92 -3.55
C ASP A 145 -9.05 -14.08 -3.55
N GLU A 146 -9.35 -14.66 -4.72
CA GLU A 146 -10.20 -15.85 -4.84
C GLU A 146 -9.58 -17.05 -4.09
N LEU A 147 -8.31 -17.36 -4.33
CA LEU A 147 -7.60 -18.44 -3.64
C LEU A 147 -7.64 -18.29 -2.12
N VAL A 148 -7.48 -17.05 -1.61
CA VAL A 148 -7.55 -16.81 -0.16
C VAL A 148 -8.98 -16.96 0.37
N ASN A 149 -10.00 -16.62 -0.41
CA ASN A 149 -11.39 -16.83 -0.02
C ASN A 149 -11.77 -18.31 -0.03
N GLU A 150 -11.28 -19.08 -1.00
CA GLU A 150 -11.43 -20.53 -1.03
C GLU A 150 -10.75 -21.19 0.18
N PHE A 151 -9.54 -20.76 0.52
CA PHE A 151 -8.87 -21.20 1.75
C PHE A 151 -9.70 -20.93 3.01
N LYS A 152 -10.36 -19.77 3.11
CA LYS A 152 -11.25 -19.47 4.25
C LYS A 152 -12.45 -20.42 4.29
N SER A 153 -13.03 -20.75 3.13
CA SER A 153 -14.12 -21.72 3.03
C SER A 153 -13.66 -23.12 3.43
N TRP A 154 -12.48 -23.55 2.98
CA TRP A 154 -11.85 -24.81 3.37
C TRP A 154 -11.59 -24.87 4.89
N LEU A 155 -11.11 -23.77 5.49
CA LEU A 155 -10.94 -23.67 6.95
C LEU A 155 -12.26 -23.82 7.72
N ALA A 156 -13.36 -23.27 7.21
CA ALA A 156 -14.67 -23.39 7.85
C ALA A 156 -15.21 -24.83 7.80
N GLN A 157 -14.89 -25.58 6.74
CA GLN A 157 -15.29 -26.98 6.59
C GLN A 157 -14.44 -27.91 7.47
N THR A 158 -13.12 -27.70 7.48
CA THR A 158 -12.17 -28.51 8.26
C THR A 158 -12.17 -28.17 9.76
N GLY A 159 -12.52 -26.93 10.12
CA GLY A 159 -12.61 -26.47 11.51
C GLY A 159 -13.86 -26.95 12.28
N ASN A 160 -14.87 -27.47 11.59
CA ASN A 160 -16.04 -28.13 12.21
C ASN A 160 -15.82 -29.64 12.43
N ALA A 161 -14.65 -30.18 12.05
CA ALA A 161 -14.30 -31.60 12.17
C ALA A 161 -13.35 -31.89 13.35
N GLY A 162 -13.21 -30.96 14.30
CA GLY A 162 -12.35 -31.08 15.48
C GLY A 162 -13.09 -30.75 16.77
#